data_AF-A0A7Y3GIX7-F1
#
_entry.id   AF-A0A7Y3GIX7-F1
#
_cell.length_a   1.000
_cell.length_b   1.000
_cell.length_c   1.000
_cell.angle_alpha   90.00
_cell.angle_beta   90.00
_cell.angle_gamma   90.00
#
_symmetry.space_group_name_H-M   'P 1'
#
loop_
_entity.id
_entity.type
_entity.pdbx_description
1 polymer ?
#
loop_
_entity_poly.entity_id
_entity_poly.type
_entity_poly.pdbx_seq_one_letter_code
_entity_poly.pdbx_strand_id
1 'polypeptide(L)' 'CPTSPKAIYLKNDIVTAPDGNTLAVQLPFVDLKRCVGCGICENKCPVRGLPAIRTIAAGESRSIKNQILL' A
#
# COMPACT_ATOMS: atom_id res chain seq x y z
N CYS A 1 -9.39 -5.07 -0.54
CA CYS A 1 -8.60 -6.00 -1.39
C CYS A 1 -9.49 -7.17 -1.80
N PRO A 2 -9.70 -7.38 -3.11
CA PRO A 2 -10.63 -8.37 -3.64
C PRO A 2 -9.98 -9.77 -3.80
N THR A 3 -8.68 -9.92 -3.54
CA THR A 3 -8.00 -11.21 -3.71
C THR A 3 -8.23 -12.14 -2.53
N SER A 4 -8.16 -13.45 -2.79
CA SER A 4 -8.13 -14.51 -1.77
C SER A 4 -6.91 -15.40 -2.04
N PRO A 5 -5.88 -15.40 -1.17
CA PRO A 5 -5.73 -14.59 0.05
C PRO A 5 -5.61 -13.08 -0.22
N LYS A 6 -5.90 -12.25 0.79
CA LYS A 6 -5.77 -10.79 0.68
C LYS A 6 -4.30 -10.41 0.46
N ALA A 7 -4.08 -9.43 -0.41
CA ALA A 7 -2.75 -8.85 -0.68
C ALA A 7 -2.35 -7.71 0.27
N ILE A 8 -3.26 -7.24 1.13
CA ILE A 8 -3.01 -6.17 2.11
C ILE A 8 -3.29 -6.68 3.53
N TYR A 9 -2.44 -6.30 4.47
CA TYR A 9 -2.57 -6.61 5.90
C TYR A 9 -2.07 -5.44 6.77
N LEU A 10 -2.39 -5.46 8.06
CA LEU A 10 -1.85 -4.52 9.03
C LEU A 10 -0.63 -5.16 9.73
N LYS A 11 0.47 -4.41 9.82
CA LYS A 11 1.65 -4.78 10.62
C LYS A 11 1.81 -3.79 11.77
N ASN A 12 2.23 -4.27 12.94
CA ASN A 12 2.62 -3.39 14.03
C ASN A 12 4.00 -2.78 13.72
N ASP A 13 4.15 -1.49 13.95
CA ASP A 13 5.39 -0.76 13.74
C ASP A 13 5.53 0.38 14.77
N ILE A 14 6.75 0.87 14.98
CA ILE A 14 7.02 2.01 15.86
C ILE A 14 7.41 3.20 14.99
N VAL A 15 6.63 4.28 15.04
CA VAL A 15 6.86 5.50 14.27
C VAL A 15 7.23 6.66 15.19
N THR A 16 8.13 7.52 14.72
CA THR A 16 8.46 8.77 15.40
C THR A 16 7.48 9.85 14.97
N ALA A 17 6.75 10.42 15.91
CA ALA A 17 5.85 11.54 15.69
C ALA A 17 6.63 12.86 15.54
N PRO A 18 6.01 13.92 14.98
CA PRO A 18 6.68 15.21 14.76
C PRO A 18 7.20 15.88 16.05
N ASP A 19 6.65 15.51 17.20
CA ASP A 19 7.06 15.99 18.53
C ASP A 19 8.27 15.22 19.12
N GLY A 20 8.80 14.23 18.39
CA GLY A 20 9.92 13.40 18.80
C GLY A 20 9.52 12.17 19.63
N ASN A 21 8.24 12.01 19.97
CA ASN A 21 7.76 10.84 20.70
C ASN A 21 7.64 9.62 19.77
N THR A 22 7.79 8.41 20.33
CA THR A 22 7.60 7.16 19.60
C THR A 22 6.21 6.59 19.87
N LEU A 23 5.54 6.13 18.82
CA LEU A 23 4.18 5.60 18.88
C LEU A 23 4.12 4.22 18.24
N ALA A 24 3.55 3.25 18.94
CA ALA A 24 3.20 1.96 18.37
C ALA A 24 1.93 2.10 17.53
N VAL A 25 2.01 1.81 16.24
CA VAL A 25 0.92 1.97 15.28
C VAL A 25 0.77 0.74 14.40
N GLN A 26 -0.41 0.59 13.79
CA GLN A 26 -0.66 -0.42 12.77
C GLN A 26 -0.56 0.21 11.38
N LEU A 27 0.46 -0.17 10.61
CA LEU A 27 0.67 0.30 9.25
C LEU A 27 0.17 -0.73 8.23
N PRO A 28 -0.43 -0.28 7.11
CA PRO A 28 -0.77 -1.19 6.04
C PRO A 28 0.50 -1.68 5.35
N PHE A 29 0.54 -2.98 5.07
CA PHE A 29 1.59 -3.62 4.28
C PHE A 29 0.94 -4.34 3.09
N VAL A 30 1.58 -4.23 1.93
CA VAL A 30 1.10 -4.83 0.68
C VAL A 30 2.07 -5.92 0.23
N ASP A 31 1.57 -7.15 0.07
CA ASP A 31 2.28 -8.20 -0.64
C ASP A 31 2.15 -7.97 -2.15
N LEU A 32 3.20 -7.43 -2.76
CA LEU A 32 3.24 -7.12 -4.19
C LEU A 32 3.08 -8.35 -5.08
N LYS A 33 3.44 -9.55 -4.62
CA LYS A 33 3.26 -10.80 -5.40
C LYS A 33 1.79 -11.18 -5.55
N ARG A 34 0.94 -10.74 -4.63
CA ARG A 34 -0.51 -11.00 -4.62
C ARG A 34 -1.34 -9.80 -5.06
N CYS A 35 -0.74 -8.61 -5.07
CA CYS A 35 -1.43 -7.37 -5.42
C CYS A 35 -1.74 -7.34 -6.92
N VAL A 36 -3.01 -7.18 -7.27
CA VAL A 36 -3.48 -7.11 -8.66
C VAL A 36 -3.71 -5.67 -9.15
N GLY A 37 -3.27 -4.66 -8.39
CA GLY A 37 -3.41 -3.25 -8.79
C GLY A 37 -4.85 -2.72 -8.80
N CYS A 38 -5.77 -3.31 -8.03
CA CYS A 38 -7.21 -2.96 -8.04
C CYS A 38 -7.59 -1.56 -7.50
N GLY A 39 -6.68 -0.83 -6.85
CA GLY A 39 -6.96 0.50 -6.29
C GLY A 39 -7.91 0.59 -5.08
N ILE A 40 -8.54 -0.51 -4.63
CA ILE A 40 -9.50 -0.47 -3.50
C ILE A 40 -8.86 0.04 -2.20
N CYS A 41 -7.60 -0.33 -1.93
CA CYS A 41 -6.89 0.11 -0.72
C CYS A 41 -6.66 1.63 -0.69
N GLU A 42 -6.43 2.23 -1.85
CA GLU A 42 -6.30 3.68 -2.00
C GLU A 42 -7.67 4.36 -1.88
N ASN A 43 -8.67 3.87 -2.61
CA ASN A 43 -10.01 4.47 -2.66
C ASN A 43 -10.80 4.36 -1.33
N LYS A 44 -10.60 3.27 -0.58
CA LYS A 44 -11.31 3.00 0.68
C LYS A 44 -10.43 3.23 1.91
N CYS A 45 -9.37 4.03 1.78
CA CYS A 45 -8.54 4.38 2.92
C CYS A 45 -9.41 5.10 3.98
N PRO A 46 -9.44 4.64 5.24
CA PRO A 46 -10.29 5.24 6.27
C PRO A 46 -9.73 6.57 6.81
N VAL A 47 -8.49 6.91 6.48
CA VAL A 47 -7.83 8.13 6.96
C VAL A 47 -8.36 9.33 6.18
N ARG A 48 -8.76 10.38 6.91
CA ARG A 48 -9.09 11.68 6.32
C ARG A 48 -7.78 12.37 5.91
N GLY A 49 -7.44 12.31 4.63
CA GLY A 49 -6.21 12.89 4.11
C GLY A 49 -5.65 12.06 2.96
N LEU A 50 -4.32 12.04 2.85
CA LEU A 50 -3.65 11.23 1.84
C LEU A 50 -3.74 9.74 2.21
N PRO A 51 -4.09 8.87 1.26
CA PRO A 51 -4.14 7.43 1.51
C PRO A 51 -2.73 6.89 1.74
N ALA A 52 -2.62 5.95 2.67
CA ALA A 52 -1.34 5.31 3.00
C ALA A 52 -0.79 4.41 1.87
N ILE A 53 -1.65 3.97 0.95
CA ILE A 53 -1.26 3.19 -0.23
C ILE A 53 -1.75 3.93 -1.47
N ARG A 54 -0.87 4.00 -2.48
CA ARG A 54 -1.20 4.49 -3.83
C ARG A 54 -0.97 3.38 -4.85
N THR A 55 -1.84 3.32 -5.83
CA THR A 55 -1.74 2.39 -6.95
C THR A 55 -1.41 3.17 -8.22
N ILE A 56 -0.29 2.79 -8.85
CA ILE A 56 0.18 3.40 -10.09
C ILE A 56 0.47 2.30 -11.11
N ALA A 57 0.48 2.65 -12.39
CA ALA A 57 0.78 1.69 -13.46
C ALA A 57 2.27 1.34 -13.57
N ALA A 58 3.16 2.08 -12.89
CA ALA A 58 4.60 1.82 -12.96
C ALA A 58 4.94 0.41 -12.46
N GLY A 59 5.67 -0.35 -13.26
CA GLY A 59 6.07 -1.72 -12.98
C GLY A 59 4.99 -2.77 -13.25
N GLU A 60 3.89 -2.42 -13.94
CA GLU A 60 2.85 -3.41 -14.28
C GLU A 60 3.24 -4.36 -15.43
N SER A 61 2.59 -5.52 -15.48
CA SER A 61 2.82 -6.54 -16.51
C SER A 61 1.97 -6.38 -17.78
N ARG A 62 0.91 -5.57 -17.75
CA ARG A 62 -0.07 -5.45 -18.86
C ARG A 62 0.46 -4.62 -20.03
N SER A 63 1.41 -3.73 -19.80
CA SER A 63 1.94 -2.78 -20.79
C SER A 63 3.46 -2.75 -20.76
N ILE A 64 4.08 -2.99 -21.92
CA ILE A 64 5.54 -2.92 -22.09
C ILE A 64 6.07 -1.52 -21.75
N LYS A 65 5.30 -0.45 -22.07
CA LYS A 65 5.68 0.94 -21.80
C LYS A 65 5.77 1.26 -20.31
N ASN A 66 5.05 0.51 -19.48
CA ASN A 66 4.93 0.75 -18.04
C ASN A 66 5.88 -0.15 -17.22
N GLN A 67 6.66 -1.01 -17.88
CA GLN A 67 7.67 -1.82 -17.21
C GLN A 67 8.83 -0.94 -16.75
N ILE A 68 9.29 -1.14 -15.52
CA ILE A 68 10.49 -0.49 -15.00
C ILE A 68 11.67 -1.23 -15.64
N LEU A 69 12.31 -0.62 -16.64
CA LEU A 69 13.61 -1.09 -17.14
C LEU A 69 14.66 -0.81 -16.06
N LEU A 70 15.17 -1.87 -15.42
CA LEU A 70 16.36 -1.86 -14.59
C LEU A 70 17.59 -2.18 -15.44
#